data_AF-A0AAE4JX67-F1
#
_entry.id   AF-A0AAE4JX67-F1
#
_cell.length_a   1.000
_cell.length_b   1.000
_cell.length_c   1.000
_cell.angle_alpha   90.00
_cell.angle_beta   90.00
_cell.angle_gamma   90.00
#
_symmetry.space_group_name_H-M   'P 1'
#
loop_
_entity.id
_entity.type
_entity.pdbx_description
1 polymer ?
#
loop_
_entity_poly.entity_id
_entity_poly.type
_entity_poly.pdbx_seq_one_letter_code
_entity_poly.pdbx_strand_id
1 'polypeptide(L)'
;MKKLAPVTVYYIRKLLRKEQGSLKCIVVDGACLAANPEADLNAVLESLYLDAEEIAEEVLHLETLVMSHQMIGENGPAGQLQKVEAEIFWVLGLKKIALSSEQSGPGTRVGIGMTAFSY
;
A
#
# COMPACT_ATOMS: atom_id res chain seq x y z
N MET A 1 -19.06 15.17 7.44
CA MET A 1 -18.00 14.48 6.70
C MET A 1 -18.59 13.28 6.00
N LYS A 2 -18.24 13.08 4.73
CA LYS A 2 -18.62 11.90 3.97
C LYS A 2 -17.80 10.70 4.46
N LYS A 3 -18.41 9.53 4.53
CA LYS A 3 -17.77 8.29 4.97
C LYS A 3 -17.88 7.23 3.89
N LEU A 4 -16.91 6.32 3.86
CA LEU A 4 -16.94 5.17 2.97
C LEU A 4 -18.19 4.32 3.24
N ALA A 5 -18.87 3.89 2.17
CA ALA A 5 -19.92 2.90 2.30
C ALA A 5 -19.40 1.60 2.95
N PRO A 6 -20.19 0.91 3.79
CA PRO A 6 -19.74 -0.31 4.48
C PRO A 6 -19.24 -1.41 3.53
N VAL A 7 -19.85 -1.53 2.34
CA VAL A 7 -19.43 -2.48 1.30
C VAL A 7 -18.05 -2.15 0.76
N THR A 8 -17.75 -0.86 0.57
CA THR A 8 -16.45 -0.36 0.11
C THR A 8 -15.38 -0.64 1.16
N VAL A 9 -15.67 -0.37 2.43
CA VAL A 9 -14.77 -0.70 3.56
C VAL A 9 -14.46 -2.18 3.59
N TYR A 10 -15.48 -3.04 3.51
CA TYR A 10 -15.29 -4.49 3.49
C TYR A 10 -14.41 -4.93 2.31
N TYR A 11 -14.66 -4.37 1.13
CA TYR A 11 -13.91 -4.72 -0.07
C TYR A 11 -12.45 -4.29 0.00
N ILE A 12 -12.18 -3.06 0.44
CA ILE A 12 -10.80 -2.57 0.64
C ILE A 12 -10.08 -3.44 1.66
N ARG A 13 -10.72 -3.80 2.78
CA ARG A 13 -10.13 -4.72 3.76
C ARG A 13 -9.78 -6.08 3.14
N LYS A 14 -10.63 -6.63 2.26
CA LYS A 14 -10.33 -7.86 1.52
C LYS A 14 -9.06 -7.69 0.67
N LEU A 15 -8.91 -6.57 -0.06
CA LEU A 15 -7.72 -6.29 -0.87
C LEU A 15 -6.45 -6.13 -0.01
N LEU A 16 -6.54 -5.41 1.11
CA LEU A 16 -5.43 -5.23 2.04
C LEU A 16 -4.95 -6.57 2.64
N ARG A 17 -5.88 -7.51 2.91
CA ARG A 17 -5.52 -8.87 3.36
C ARG A 17 -4.85 -9.69 2.27
N LYS A 18 -5.34 -9.61 1.04
CA LYS A 18 -4.76 -10.29 -0.13
C LYS A 18 -3.30 -9.88 -0.35
N GLU A 19 -3.01 -8.61 -0.15
CA GLU A 19 -1.69 -8.00 -0.37
C GLU A 19 -0.92 -7.77 0.95
N GLN A 20 -1.25 -8.54 1.99
CA GLN A 20 -0.58 -8.42 3.28
C GLN A 20 0.89 -8.81 3.13
N GLY A 21 1.80 -7.93 3.58
CA GLY A 21 3.25 -8.12 3.47
C GLY A 21 3.86 -7.66 2.13
N SER A 22 3.05 -7.33 1.12
CA SER A 22 3.51 -6.72 -0.13
C SER A 22 3.27 -5.20 -0.18
N LEU A 23 2.66 -4.61 0.84
CA LEU A 23 2.35 -3.18 0.94
C LEU A 23 3.24 -2.50 1.98
N LYS A 24 3.75 -1.31 1.65
CA LYS A 24 4.50 -0.44 2.55
C LYS A 24 3.80 0.92 2.66
N CYS A 25 3.70 1.44 3.88
CA CYS A 25 3.27 2.82 4.11
C CYS A 25 4.31 3.79 3.53
N ILE A 26 3.86 4.74 2.72
CA ILE A 26 4.73 5.79 2.14
C ILE A 26 4.74 7.07 2.97
N VAL A 27 3.88 7.15 3.98
CA VAL A 27 3.82 8.28 4.90
C VAL A 27 4.81 8.06 6.04
N VAL A 28 5.44 9.16 6.51
CA VAL A 28 6.43 9.13 7.60
C VAL A 28 5.79 8.57 8.87
N ASP A 29 6.53 7.74 9.60
CA ASP A 29 6.07 7.15 10.85
C ASP A 29 5.61 8.24 11.83
N GLY A 30 4.39 8.08 12.35
CA GLY A 30 3.78 9.02 13.29
C GLY A 30 3.09 10.24 12.67
N ALA A 31 3.15 10.43 11.35
CA ALA A 31 2.45 11.54 10.69
C ALA A 31 0.96 11.24 10.44
N CYS A 32 0.59 9.98 10.24
CA CYS A 32 -0.80 9.57 10.04
C CYS A 32 -1.07 8.15 10.57
N LEU A 33 -2.34 7.73 10.54
CA LEU A 33 -2.70 6.34 10.79
C LEU A 33 -2.33 5.49 9.56
N ALA A 34 -1.68 4.36 9.80
CA ALA A 34 -1.33 3.43 8.73
C ALA A 34 -2.53 2.55 8.35
N ALA A 35 -2.90 2.56 7.08
CA ALA A 35 -3.91 1.68 6.53
C ALA A 35 -3.50 0.20 6.70
N ASN A 36 -4.38 -0.60 7.30
CA ASN A 36 -4.24 -2.05 7.41
C ASN A 36 -5.63 -2.72 7.46
N PRO A 37 -5.74 -4.05 7.32
CA PRO A 37 -7.03 -4.75 7.30
C PRO A 37 -7.95 -4.51 8.49
N GLU A 38 -7.41 -4.20 9.67
CA GLU A 38 -8.18 -4.04 10.90
C GLU A 38 -8.40 -2.56 11.26
N ALA A 39 -7.74 -1.64 10.55
CA ALA A 39 -7.85 -0.21 10.79
C ALA A 39 -9.27 0.32 10.49
N ASP A 40 -9.65 1.41 11.16
CA ASP A 40 -10.77 2.23 10.74
C ASP A 40 -10.34 3.08 9.54
N LEU A 41 -10.82 2.70 8.35
CA LEU A 41 -10.43 3.36 7.11
C LEU A 41 -10.92 4.80 7.02
N ASN A 42 -12.01 5.17 7.70
CA ASN A 42 -12.44 6.58 7.72
C ASN A 42 -11.46 7.42 8.55
N ALA A 43 -11.04 6.91 9.71
CA ALA A 43 -10.03 7.58 10.53
C ALA A 43 -8.67 7.67 9.81
N VAL A 44 -8.32 6.65 9.01
CA VAL A 44 -7.13 6.71 8.15
C VAL A 44 -7.23 7.85 7.14
N LEU A 45 -8.34 7.97 6.42
CA LEU A 45 -8.55 9.08 5.47
C LEU A 45 -8.52 10.43 6.17
N GLU A 46 -9.18 10.56 7.33
CA GLU A 46 -9.16 11.78 8.15
C GLU A 46 -7.75 12.13 8.66
N SER A 47 -6.83 11.15 8.75
CA SER A 47 -5.44 11.40 9.12
C SER A 47 -4.52 11.69 7.92
N LEU A 48 -4.93 11.33 6.71
CA LEU A 48 -4.16 11.51 5.48
C LEU A 48 -4.47 12.84 4.78
N TYR A 49 -5.73 13.28 4.85
CA TYR A 49 -6.25 14.45 4.16
C TYR A 49 -6.68 15.50 5.19
N LEU A 50 -6.36 16.76 4.93
CA LEU A 50 -6.47 17.82 5.94
C LEU A 50 -7.89 18.39 6.03
N ASP A 51 -8.59 18.46 4.90
CA ASP A 51 -9.85 19.17 4.77
C ASP A 51 -11.03 18.24 4.47
N ALA A 52 -12.22 18.60 4.96
CA ALA A 52 -13.41 17.77 4.82
C ALA A 52 -13.91 17.62 3.38
N GLU A 53 -13.59 18.58 2.51
CA GLU A 53 -13.89 18.54 1.08
C GLU A 53 -12.99 17.52 0.37
N GLU A 54 -11.68 17.59 0.61
CA GLU A 54 -10.69 16.64 0.10
C GLU A 54 -11.02 15.20 0.56
N ILE A 55 -11.35 15.01 1.84
CA ILE A 55 -11.79 13.71 2.36
C ILE A 55 -13.03 13.21 1.59
N ALA A 56 -13.99 14.09 1.29
CA ALA A 56 -15.21 13.68 0.57
C ALA A 56 -14.95 13.31 -0.89
N GLU A 57 -14.03 14.01 -1.55
CA GLU A 57 -13.56 13.69 -2.90
C GLU A 57 -12.84 12.34 -2.94
N GLU A 58 -11.93 12.09 -1.99
CA GLU A 58 -11.19 10.83 -1.93
C GLU A 58 -12.08 9.63 -1.53
N VAL A 59 -13.11 9.86 -0.71
CA VAL A 59 -14.13 8.83 -0.45
C VAL A 59 -14.89 8.47 -1.74
N LEU A 60 -15.30 9.47 -2.53
CA LEU A 60 -15.96 9.23 -3.82
C LEU A 60 -15.06 8.52 -4.82
N HIS A 61 -13.79 8.92 -4.87
CA HIS A 61 -12.78 8.33 -5.72
C HIS A 61 -12.57 6.85 -5.37
N LEU A 62 -12.38 6.53 -4.09
CA LEU A 62 -12.27 5.15 -3.61
C LEU A 62 -13.49 4.30 -3.93
N GLU A 63 -14.71 4.83 -3.77
CA GLU A 63 -15.93 4.12 -4.13
C GLU A 63 -15.97 3.80 -5.63
N THR A 64 -15.56 4.74 -6.47
CA THR A 64 -15.50 4.59 -7.92
C THR A 64 -14.44 3.56 -8.35
N LEU A 65 -13.26 3.58 -7.71
CA LEU A 65 -12.19 2.63 -7.97
C LEU A 65 -12.59 1.22 -7.54
N VAL A 66 -13.23 1.06 -6.38
CA VAL A 66 -13.73 -0.24 -5.91
C VAL A 66 -14.79 -0.80 -6.85
N MET A 67 -15.75 0.02 -7.29
CA MET A 67 -16.72 -0.40 -8.30
C MET A 67 -16.05 -0.82 -9.60
N SER A 68 -15.08 -0.04 -10.08
CA SER A 68 -14.32 -0.36 -11.30
C SER A 68 -13.55 -1.68 -11.16
N HIS A 69 -12.88 -1.89 -10.03
CA HIS A 69 -12.17 -3.13 -9.74
C HIS A 69 -13.13 -4.34 -9.72
N GLN A 70 -14.30 -4.18 -9.11
CA GLN A 70 -15.34 -5.22 -9.09
C GLN A 70 -15.88 -5.53 -10.50
N MET A 71 -16.08 -4.51 -11.34
CA MET A 71 -16.57 -4.67 -12.71
C MET A 71 -15.57 -5.36 -13.63
N ILE A 72 -14.27 -5.04 -13.51
CA ILE A 72 -13.21 -5.75 -14.25
C ILE A 72 -13.18 -7.23 -13.83
N GLY A 73 -13.34 -7.47 -12.53
CA GLY A 73 -13.37 -8.82 -11.95
C GLY A 73 -11.99 -9.49 -11.93
N GLU A 74 -11.88 -10.59 -11.19
CA GLU A 74 -10.61 -11.30 -10.99
C GLU A 74 -10.06 -11.94 -12.28
N ASN A 75 -10.92 -12.16 -13.28
CA ASN A 75 -10.56 -12.71 -14.60
C ASN A 75 -10.36 -11.63 -15.69
N GLY A 76 -10.46 -10.35 -15.33
CA GLY A 76 -10.24 -9.26 -16.26
C GLY A 76 -8.77 -9.11 -16.66
N PRO A 77 -8.45 -8.14 -17.54
CA PRO A 77 -7.07 -7.90 -17.96
C PRO A 77 -6.19 -7.59 -16.75
N ALA A 78 -5.25 -8.49 -16.43
CA ALA A 78 -4.47 -8.42 -15.19
C ALA A 78 -3.77 -7.06 -14.99
N GLY A 79 -3.30 -6.45 -16.07
CA GLY A 79 -2.67 -5.13 -16.02
C GLY A 79 -3.62 -3.97 -15.68
N GLN A 80 -4.91 -4.07 -16.01
CA GLN A 80 -5.91 -3.06 -15.62
C GLN A 80 -6.30 -3.22 -14.16
N LEU A 81 -6.54 -4.46 -13.72
CA LEU A 81 -6.89 -4.74 -12.33
C LEU A 81 -5.79 -4.27 -11.37
N GLN A 82 -4.53 -4.58 -11.68
CA GLN A 82 -3.37 -4.16 -10.89
C GLN A 82 -3.20 -2.64 -10.83
N LYS A 83 -3.55 -1.91 -11.89
CA LYS A 83 -3.51 -0.43 -11.89
C LYS A 83 -4.54 0.14 -10.93
N VAL A 84 -5.77 -0.38 -10.99
CA VAL A 84 -6.84 0.07 -10.08
C VAL A 84 -6.50 -0.30 -8.63
N GLU A 85 -6.00 -1.51 -8.36
CA GLU A 85 -5.50 -1.88 -7.02
C GLU A 85 -4.42 -0.91 -6.53
N ALA A 86 -3.42 -0.60 -7.38
CA ALA A 86 -2.34 0.30 -7.02
C ALA A 86 -2.85 1.70 -6.68
N GLU A 87 -3.86 2.19 -7.40
CA GLU A 87 -4.49 3.49 -7.14
C GLU A 87 -5.28 3.48 -5.83
N ILE A 88 -6.05 2.42 -5.54
CA ILE A 88 -6.74 2.24 -4.25
C ILE A 88 -5.73 2.29 -3.10
N PHE A 89 -4.61 1.58 -3.23
CA PHE A 89 -3.56 1.59 -2.21
C PHE A 89 -2.89 2.95 -2.08
N TRP A 90 -2.68 3.65 -3.19
CA TRP A 90 -2.08 4.98 -3.18
C TRP A 90 -2.92 6.00 -2.40
N VAL A 91 -4.24 6.03 -2.61
CA VAL A 91 -5.18 6.89 -1.88
C VAL A 91 -5.14 6.62 -0.36
N LEU A 92 -4.79 5.39 0.03
CA LEU A 92 -4.64 4.96 1.42
C LEU A 92 -3.22 5.16 1.97
N GLY A 93 -2.34 5.83 1.25
CA GLY A 93 -0.95 6.06 1.67
C GLY A 93 -0.07 4.81 1.62
N LEU A 94 -0.42 3.83 0.76
CA LEU A 94 0.30 2.57 0.61
C LEU A 94 0.89 2.42 -0.79
N LYS A 95 2.00 1.70 -0.88
CA LYS A 95 2.61 1.30 -2.15
C LYS A 95 3.03 -0.17 -2.12
N LYS A 96 2.83 -0.88 -3.24
CA LYS A 96 3.37 -2.23 -3.42
C LYS A 96 4.89 -2.21 -3.44
N ILE A 97 5.52 -3.03 -2.60
CA ILE A 97 6.94 -3.34 -2.66
C ILE A 97 7.13 -4.64 -3.44
N ALA A 98 8.03 -4.61 -4.42
CA ALA A 98 8.51 -5.87 -4.99
C ALA A 98 9.23 -6.61 -3.87
N LEU A 99 8.76 -7.81 -3.52
CA LEU A 99 9.52 -8.77 -2.73
C LEU A 99 10.82 -9.01 -3.48
N SER A 100 11.84 -8.25 -3.13
CA SER A 100 13.20 -8.56 -3.51
C SER A 100 13.47 -9.84 -2.76
N SER A 101 13.52 -10.96 -3.46
CA SER A 101 14.10 -12.18 -2.93
C SER A 101 15.54 -11.85 -2.58
N GLU A 102 15.78 -11.43 -1.33
CA GLU A 102 17.12 -11.31 -0.81
C GLU A 102 17.75 -12.68 -0.93
N GLN A 103 18.73 -12.72 -1.81
CA GLN A 103 19.45 -13.90 -2.19
C GLN A 103 20.15 -14.48 -0.97
N SER A 104 19.92 -15.78 -0.78
CA SER A 104 20.87 -16.66 -0.12
C SER A 104 22.28 -16.41 -0.66
N GLY A 105 23.19 -15.97 0.20
CA GLY A 105 24.62 -15.82 -0.06
C GLY A 105 25.41 -16.27 1.17
N PRO A 106 26.40 -17.16 1.02
CA PRO A 106 26.85 -18.08 2.07
C PRO A 106 27.81 -17.45 3.07
N GLY A 107 27.90 -18.09 4.24
CA GLY A 107 28.88 -17.77 5.26
C GLY A 107 30.33 -17.93 4.80
N THR A 108 31.20 -17.16 5.48
CA THR A 108 32.60 -17.46 5.82
C THR A 108 33.59 -17.74 4.67
N ARG A 109 34.59 -16.84 4.50
CA ARG A 109 36.03 -17.08 4.79
C ARG A 109 36.95 -15.95 4.29
N VAL A 110 37.71 -15.41 5.26
CA VAL A 110 39.13 -15.04 5.22
C VAL A 110 39.65 -14.21 4.03
N GLY A 111 39.89 -12.92 4.28
CA GLY A 111 40.80 -12.08 3.50
C GLY A 111 42.00 -11.66 4.36
N ILE A 112 43.08 -12.44 4.32
CA ILE A 112 44.42 -11.97 4.68
C ILE A 112 44.87 -11.09 3.51
N GLY A 113 45.19 -9.82 3.77
CA GLY A 113 45.49 -8.84 2.74
C GLY A 113 46.27 -7.66 3.27
N MET A 114 47.47 -7.98 3.75
CA MET A 114 48.58 -7.08 4.08
C MET A 114 48.77 -6.00 3.01
N THR A 115 48.79 -4.71 3.40
CA THR A 115 49.64 -3.65 2.82
C THR A 115 49.45 -2.35 3.61
N ALA A 116 50.48 -1.96 4.38
CA ALA A 116 50.61 -0.59 4.82
C ALA A 116 52.09 -0.20 4.90
N PHE A 117 52.41 0.80 4.08
CA PHE A 117 53.48 1.79 4.15
C PHE A 117 54.69 1.70 3.20
N SER A 118 54.77 2.81 2.48
CA SER A 118 55.61 3.22 1.38
C SER A 118 57.00 3.69 1.80
N TYR A 119 57.88 3.70 0.79
CA TYR A 119 59.19 4.33 0.60
C TYR A 119 59.66 5.39 1.60
#